data_AF-A0A952T6K7-F1
#
_entry.id   AF-A0A952T6K7-F1
#
_cell.length_a   1.000
_cell.length_b   1.000
_cell.length_c   1.000
_cell.angle_alpha   90.00
_cell.angle_beta   90.00
_cell.angle_gamma   90.00
#
_symmetry.space_group_name_H-M   'P 1'
#
loop_
_entity.id
_entity.type
_entity.pdbx_description
1 polymer ?
#
loop_
_entity_poly.entity_id
_entity_poly.type
_entity_poly.pdbx_seq_one_letter_code
_entity_poly.pdbx_strand_id
1 'polypeptide(L)'
;MSRLLILVFIVAGFLPGLTQSSKKKKNAAAPSTQPSSVEPYYPKRTYEPQKKKSSDKVTYDARDRFYDRMDQVAKAHRKSEKELSKPQYSDPTYFGHKRPPKRRPVDKMKYCKECGIRH
;
A
#
# COMPACT_ATOMS: atom_id res chain seq x y z
N MET A 1 38.70 -57.74 12.61
CA MET A 1 38.23 -56.97 11.44
C MET A 1 36.73 -57.10 11.19
N SER A 2 36.10 -58.26 11.42
CA SER A 2 34.65 -58.46 11.22
C SER A 2 33.73 -57.71 12.20
N ARG A 3 34.15 -57.51 13.46
CA ARG A 3 33.33 -56.78 14.47
C ARG A 3 33.28 -55.26 14.26
N LEU A 4 34.30 -54.68 13.64
CA LEU A 4 34.35 -53.25 13.29
C LEU A 4 33.42 -52.94 12.11
N LEU A 5 33.28 -53.86 11.15
CA LEU A 5 32.36 -53.71 10.02
C LEU A 5 30.88 -53.78 10.45
N ILE A 6 30.56 -54.59 11.46
CA ILE A 6 29.19 -54.69 12.00
C ILE A 6 28.76 -53.38 12.69
N LEU A 7 29.68 -52.70 13.38
CA LEU A 7 29.40 -51.41 14.01
C LEU A 7 29.21 -50.27 13.00
N VAL A 8 29.92 -50.29 11.87
CA VAL A 8 29.75 -49.30 10.78
C VAL A 8 28.38 -49.44 10.12
N PHE A 9 27.88 -50.66 9.95
CA PHE A 9 26.54 -50.91 9.38
C PHE A 9 25.40 -50.46 10.29
N ILE A 10 25.56 -50.52 11.62
CA ILE A 10 24.53 -50.08 12.57
C ILE A 10 24.43 -48.55 12.63
N VAL A 11 25.54 -47.82 12.42
CA VAL A 11 25.57 -46.35 12.43
C VAL A 11 25.09 -45.74 11.11
N ALA A 12 25.26 -46.44 9.98
CA ALA A 12 24.79 -45.96 8.67
C ALA A 12 23.27 -46.16 8.42
N GLY A 13 22.59 -46.97 9.24
CA GLY A 13 21.19 -47.37 9.03
C GLY A 13 20.11 -46.46 9.64
N PHE A 14 20.48 -45.36 10.32
CA PHE A 14 19.52 -44.54 11.07
C PHE A 14 19.58 -43.06 10.67
N LEU A 15 19.30 -42.76 9.39
CA LEU A 15 18.87 -41.43 8.96
C LEU A 15 17.33 -41.34 9.05
N PRO A 16 16.75 -40.30 9.69
CA PRO A 16 15.31 -40.17 9.83
C PRO A 16 14.70 -39.65 8.53
N GLY A 17 14.08 -40.53 7.75
CA GLY A 17 13.22 -40.16 6.64
C GLY A 17 11.85 -39.67 7.09
N LEU A 18 11.77 -38.48 7.69
CA LEU A 18 10.49 -37.76 7.83
C LEU A 18 10.16 -37.08 6.49
N THR A 19 9.69 -37.86 5.53
CA THR A 19 9.06 -37.31 4.32
C THR A 19 7.63 -36.90 4.65
N GLN A 20 7.46 -35.66 5.11
CA GLN A 20 6.15 -35.03 5.15
C GLN A 20 5.69 -34.78 3.70
N SER A 21 5.03 -35.77 3.11
CA SER A 21 4.22 -35.57 1.90
C SER A 21 3.07 -34.64 2.24
N SER A 22 3.30 -33.33 2.12
CA SER A 22 2.21 -32.38 2.05
C SER A 22 1.49 -32.63 0.73
N LYS A 23 0.42 -33.44 0.76
CA LYS A 23 -0.58 -33.42 -0.30
C LYS A 23 -1.06 -31.98 -0.41
N LYS A 24 -0.57 -31.25 -1.42
CA LYS A 24 -1.09 -29.96 -1.82
C LYS A 24 -2.58 -30.19 -2.12
N LYS A 25 -3.46 -29.85 -1.17
CA LYS A 25 -4.89 -29.73 -1.44
C LYS A 25 -4.96 -28.75 -2.59
N LYS A 26 -5.30 -29.24 -3.78
CA LYS A 26 -5.75 -28.37 -4.87
C LYS A 26 -6.95 -27.64 -4.26
N ASN A 27 -6.80 -26.34 -4.02
CA ASN A 27 -7.95 -25.49 -3.76
C ASN A 27 -8.86 -25.74 -4.96
N ALA A 28 -9.98 -26.44 -4.74
CA ALA A 28 -11.04 -26.48 -5.72
C ALA A 28 -11.31 -25.01 -6.04
N ALA A 29 -11.12 -24.63 -7.31
CA ALA A 29 -11.43 -23.29 -7.75
C ALA A 29 -12.87 -23.03 -7.29
N ALA A 30 -13.04 -22.07 -6.38
CA ALA A 30 -14.37 -21.61 -6.02
C ALA A 30 -15.08 -21.27 -7.34
N PRO A 31 -16.33 -21.70 -7.54
CA PRO A 31 -17.06 -21.32 -8.74
C PRO A 31 -17.00 -19.80 -8.85
N SER A 32 -16.51 -19.32 -10.01
CA SER A 32 -16.51 -17.91 -10.35
C SER A 32 -17.96 -17.46 -10.52
N THR A 33 -18.64 -17.19 -9.41
CA THR A 33 -19.95 -16.54 -9.41
C THR A 33 -19.71 -15.09 -9.79
N GLN A 34 -19.97 -14.77 -11.06
CA GLN A 34 -20.01 -13.40 -11.53
C GLN A 34 -21.23 -12.72 -10.88
N PRO A 35 -21.11 -11.49 -10.33
CA PRO A 35 -22.23 -10.82 -9.71
C PRO A 35 -23.33 -10.55 -10.74
N SER A 36 -24.54 -11.02 -10.46
CA SER A 36 -25.72 -10.72 -11.27
C SER A 36 -26.46 -9.52 -10.68
N SER A 37 -27.25 -8.80 -11.48
CA SER A 37 -28.05 -7.65 -11.01
C SER A 37 -29.06 -8.01 -9.91
N VAL A 38 -29.34 -9.30 -9.71
CA VAL A 38 -30.28 -9.83 -8.71
C VAL A 38 -29.58 -10.00 -7.34
N GLU A 39 -28.27 -10.25 -7.32
CA GLU A 39 -27.48 -10.38 -6.09
C GLU A 39 -26.18 -9.56 -6.18
N PRO A 40 -26.16 -8.33 -5.65
CA PRO A 40 -24.93 -7.55 -5.56
C PRO A 40 -23.92 -8.23 -4.64
N TYR A 41 -22.69 -8.37 -5.12
CA TYR A 41 -21.58 -8.99 -4.37
C TYR A 41 -21.02 -8.02 -3.32
N TYR A 42 -21.13 -8.41 -2.05
CA TYR A 42 -20.51 -7.68 -0.94
C TYR A 42 -19.25 -8.43 -0.45
N PRO A 43 -18.03 -7.89 -0.71
CA PRO A 43 -16.81 -8.55 -0.27
C PRO A 43 -16.74 -8.53 1.27
N LYS A 44 -16.74 -9.72 1.88
CA LYS A 44 -16.52 -9.90 3.32
C LYS A 44 -15.08 -9.53 3.66
N ARG A 45 -14.85 -8.33 4.17
CA ARG A 45 -13.52 -7.90 4.63
C ARG A 45 -13.23 -8.49 6.00
N THR A 46 -12.22 -9.35 6.09
CA THR A 46 -11.66 -9.80 7.36
C THR A 46 -10.77 -8.68 7.92
N TYR A 47 -11.29 -7.94 8.90
CA TYR A 47 -10.51 -6.95 9.67
C TYR A 47 -9.70 -7.65 10.75
N GLU A 48 -8.70 -8.43 10.35
CA GLU A 48 -7.74 -8.97 11.32
C GLU A 48 -6.70 -7.89 11.64
N PRO A 49 -6.43 -7.60 12.93
CA PRO A 49 -5.41 -6.65 13.31
C PRO A 49 -4.04 -7.16 12.84
N GLN A 50 -3.42 -6.44 11.91
CA GLN A 50 -2.08 -6.78 11.45
C GLN A 50 -1.09 -6.63 12.62
N LYS A 51 -0.37 -7.71 12.95
CA LYS A 51 0.73 -7.66 13.93
C LYS A 51 1.81 -6.71 13.41
N LYS A 52 1.97 -5.56 14.07
CA LYS A 52 3.08 -4.65 13.82
C LYS A 52 4.38 -5.33 14.25
N LYS A 53 5.37 -5.37 13.35
CA LYS A 53 6.73 -5.80 13.69
C LYS A 53 7.29 -4.81 14.73
N SER A 54 7.87 -5.33 15.81
CA SER A 54 8.46 -4.51 16.86
C SER A 54 9.59 -3.65 16.28
N SER A 55 9.57 -2.37 16.62
CA SER A 55 10.53 -1.38 16.13
C SER A 55 11.96 -1.74 16.48
N ASP A 56 12.88 -1.30 15.61
CA ASP A 56 14.33 -1.43 15.77
C ASP A 56 14.80 -1.08 17.19
N LYS A 57 15.79 -1.83 17.66
CA LYS A 57 16.41 -1.60 18.97
C LYS A 57 16.97 -0.17 19.02
N VAL A 58 16.80 0.52 20.14
CA VAL A 58 17.35 1.87 20.36
C VAL A 58 18.85 1.81 20.13
N THR A 59 19.27 2.30 18.96
CA THR A 59 20.68 2.39 18.56
C THR A 59 21.26 3.68 19.11
N TYR A 60 22.59 3.82 19.11
CA TYR A 60 23.27 5.03 19.60
C TYR A 60 22.72 6.31 18.94
N ASP A 61 22.34 6.24 17.66
CA ASP A 61 21.83 7.37 16.86
C ASP A 61 20.31 7.60 16.98
N ALA A 62 19.62 6.94 17.93
CA ALA A 62 18.16 7.04 18.03
C ALA A 62 17.67 8.48 18.27
N ARG A 63 18.46 9.29 18.97
CA ARG A 63 18.19 10.70 19.20
C ARG A 63 18.26 11.51 17.90
N ASP A 64 19.32 11.32 17.13
CA ASP A 64 19.54 12.09 15.90
C ASP A 64 18.48 11.73 14.84
N ARG A 65 18.17 10.44 14.68
CA ARG A 65 17.07 9.97 13.83
C ARG A 65 15.70 10.51 14.23
N PHE A 66 15.49 10.80 15.51
CA PHE A 66 14.27 11.45 15.96
C PHE A 66 14.20 12.89 15.46
N TYR A 67 15.27 13.68 15.67
CA TYR A 67 15.32 15.06 15.22
C TYR A 67 15.27 15.19 13.69
N ASP A 68 15.93 14.30 12.96
CA ASP A 68 15.85 14.26 11.49
C ASP A 68 14.42 14.05 11.00
N ARG A 69 13.68 13.14 11.63
CA ARG A 69 12.25 12.93 11.29
C ARG A 69 11.42 14.15 11.64
N MET A 70 11.67 14.79 12.78
CA MET A 70 10.96 16.01 13.16
C MET A 70 11.21 17.15 12.17
N ASP A 71 12.44 17.34 11.72
CA ASP A 71 12.80 18.35 10.72
C ASP A 71 12.18 18.03 9.35
N GLN A 72 12.18 16.76 8.93
CA GLN A 72 11.50 16.33 7.69
C GLN A 72 10.00 16.60 7.75
N VAL A 73 9.34 16.30 8.87
CA VAL A 73 7.90 16.59 9.08
C VAL A 73 7.65 18.09 9.03
N ALA A 74 8.47 18.90 9.70
CA ALA A 74 8.33 20.36 9.68
C ALA A 74 8.51 20.93 8.27
N LYS A 75 9.49 20.43 7.51
CA LYS A 75 9.72 20.82 6.10
C LYS A 75 8.55 20.43 5.21
N ALA A 76 8.01 19.22 5.38
CA ALA A 76 6.84 18.75 4.64
C ALA A 76 5.62 19.63 4.93
N HIS A 77 5.37 19.96 6.20
CA HIS A 77 4.27 20.82 6.61
C HIS A 77 4.36 22.21 5.98
N ARG A 78 5.53 22.86 6.08
CA ARG A 78 5.78 24.18 5.46
C ARG A 78 5.56 24.16 3.95
N LYS A 79 5.98 23.08 3.28
CA LYS A 79 5.77 22.92 1.84
C LYS A 79 4.28 22.77 1.52
N SER A 80 3.54 21.96 2.28
CA SER A 80 2.10 21.80 2.08
C SER A 80 1.32 23.09 2.35
N GLU A 81 1.67 23.85 3.39
CA GLU A 81 1.05 25.15 3.68
C GLU A 81 1.25 26.14 2.54
N LYS A 82 2.47 26.20 1.98
CA LYS A 82 2.78 27.05 0.82
C LYS A 82 2.04 26.62 -0.44
N GLU A 83 1.76 25.34 -0.60
CA GLU A 83 0.97 24.83 -1.73
C GLU A 83 -0.52 25.14 -1.56
N LEU A 84 -1.05 24.99 -0.34
CA LEU A 84 -2.43 25.31 0.02
C LEU A 84 -2.70 26.82 0.00
N SER A 85 -1.69 27.65 0.28
CA SER A 85 -1.82 29.11 0.22
C SER A 85 -1.87 29.66 -1.22
N LYS A 86 -1.77 28.81 -2.25
CA LYS A 86 -1.93 29.26 -3.64
C LYS A 86 -3.39 29.68 -3.87
N PRO A 87 -3.62 30.76 -4.65
CA PRO A 87 -4.98 31.25 -4.93
C PRO A 87 -5.86 30.21 -5.64
N GLN A 88 -5.23 29.20 -6.28
CA GLN A 88 -5.93 28.09 -6.90
C GLN A 88 -6.82 27.29 -5.93
N TYR A 89 -6.47 27.26 -4.64
CA TYR A 89 -7.23 26.52 -3.63
C TYR A 89 -8.18 27.41 -2.81
N SER A 90 -8.03 28.74 -2.85
CA SER A 90 -8.92 29.69 -2.17
C SER A 90 -10.01 30.24 -3.08
N ASP A 91 -9.67 30.51 -4.35
CA ASP A 91 -10.51 31.30 -5.23
C ASP A 91 -11.34 30.39 -6.16
N PRO A 92 -12.68 30.54 -6.19
CA PRO A 92 -13.54 29.72 -7.05
C PRO A 92 -13.28 29.96 -8.54
N THR A 93 -12.62 31.07 -8.91
CA THR A 93 -12.27 31.38 -10.30
C THR A 93 -11.21 30.44 -10.88
N TYR A 94 -10.44 29.76 -10.03
CA TYR A 94 -9.43 28.78 -10.41
C TYR A 94 -9.93 27.33 -10.34
N PHE A 95 -11.21 27.12 -10.02
CA PHE A 95 -11.75 25.76 -9.83
C PHE A 95 -11.55 24.93 -11.11
N GLY A 96 -10.82 23.82 -10.99
CA GLY A 96 -10.48 22.95 -12.11
C GLY A 96 -9.44 23.51 -13.10
N HIS A 97 -8.81 24.65 -12.79
CA HIS A 97 -7.86 25.33 -13.68
C HIS A 97 -6.55 25.71 -13.00
N LYS A 98 -5.42 25.50 -13.70
CA LYS A 98 -4.11 25.98 -13.24
C LYS A 98 -3.98 27.50 -13.32
N ARG A 99 -4.71 28.13 -14.26
CA ARG A 99 -4.71 29.57 -14.51
C ARG A 99 -6.15 30.06 -14.55
N PRO A 100 -6.42 31.28 -14.08
CA PRO A 100 -7.79 31.79 -14.09
C PRO A 100 -8.24 31.93 -15.56
N PRO A 101 -9.43 31.43 -15.89
CA PRO A 101 -9.95 31.52 -17.26
C PRO A 101 -10.12 32.97 -17.72
N LYS A 102 -10.01 33.20 -19.03
CA LYS A 102 -10.19 34.53 -19.63
C LYS A 102 -11.64 34.98 -19.46
N ARG A 103 -11.88 36.02 -18.66
CA ARG A 103 -13.19 36.66 -18.51
C ARG A 103 -13.61 37.31 -19.83
N ARG A 104 -14.80 36.97 -20.33
CA ARG A 104 -15.40 37.55 -21.54
C ARG A 104 -16.68 38.32 -21.21
N PRO A 105 -17.07 39.32 -22.03
CA PRO A 105 -18.39 39.94 -21.91
C PRO A 105 -19.48 38.89 -22.16
N VAL A 106 -20.68 39.14 -21.61
CA VAL A 106 -21.81 38.19 -21.55
C VAL A 106 -22.11 37.55 -22.92
N ASP A 107 -22.11 38.36 -23.98
CA ASP A 107 -22.45 37.91 -25.34
C ASP A 107 -21.38 37.02 -26.00
N LYS A 108 -20.17 36.95 -25.42
CA LYS A 108 -19.01 36.24 -26.00
C LYS A 108 -18.47 35.14 -25.08
N MET A 109 -19.14 34.84 -23.96
CA MET A 109 -18.73 33.77 -23.06
C MET A 109 -18.80 32.40 -23.74
N LYS A 110 -17.74 31.58 -23.61
CA LYS A 110 -17.70 30.22 -24.17
C LYS A 110 -17.40 29.20 -23.07
N TYR A 111 -17.80 27.95 -23.27
CA TYR A 111 -17.48 26.85 -22.37
C TYR A 111 -15.98 26.59 -22.31
N CYS A 112 -15.46 26.41 -21.10
CA CYS A 112 -14.08 26.02 -20.88
C CYS A 112 -13.91 24.51 -21.09
N LYS A 113 -12.79 24.09 -21.72
CA LYS A 113 -12.52 22.67 -21.96
C LYS A 113 -12.13 21.90 -20.70
N GLU A 114 -11.60 22.57 -19.66
CA GLU A 114 -11.12 21.88 -18.45
C GLU A 114 -12.19 21.82 -17.35
N CYS A 115 -12.93 22.91 -17.07
CA CYS A 115 -13.97 22.91 -16.02
C CYS A 115 -15.41 22.74 -16.54
N GLY A 116 -15.67 22.87 -17.85
CA GLY A 116 -17.02 22.76 -18.42
C GLY A 116 -17.97 23.93 -18.12
N ILE A 117 -17.52 25.00 -17.46
CA ILE A 117 -18.32 26.20 -17.14
C ILE A 117 -18.08 27.29 -18.20
N ARG A 118 -19.04 28.22 -18.39
CA ARG A 118 -18.87 29.40 -19.25
C ARG A 118 -18.01 30.47 -18.56
N HIS A 119 -17.01 30.97 -19.27
CA HIS A 119 -16.17 32.12 -18.86
C HIS A 119 -16.11 33.20 -19.94
#